data_AF-A0A963WER1-F1
#
_entry.id   AF-A0A963WER1-F1
#
_cell.length_a   1.000
_cell.length_b   1.000
_cell.length_c   1.000
_cell.angle_alpha   90.00
_cell.angle_beta   90.00
_cell.angle_gamma   90.00
#
_symmetry.space_group_name_H-M   'P 1'
#
loop_
_entity.id
_entity.type
_entity.pdbx_description
1 polymer ?
#
loop_
_entity_poly.entity_id
_entity_poly.type
_entity_poly.pdbx_seq_one_letter_code
_entity_poly.pdbx_strand_id
1 'polypeptide(L)' 'QVDLLGALVRWVEQGQAPAGVVAAARGPASNAPNPELPAGWSPTRTRLLCPYPQVARYRSGDPERADSFVCSAPGP' A
#
# COMPACT_ATOMS: atom_id res chain seq x y z
N GLN A 1 -0.16 0.67 -8.15
CA GLN A 1 0.14 -0.73 -8.49
C GLN A 1 0.36 -1.51 -7.21
N VAL A 2 0.09 -2.81 -7.25
CA VAL A 2 0.23 -3.74 -6.13
C VAL A 2 0.49 -5.14 -6.70
N ASP A 3 1.32 -5.93 -6.04
CA ASP A 3 1.54 -7.33 -6.38
C ASP A 3 0.64 -8.24 -5.52
N LEU A 4 -0.60 -8.44 -5.97
CA LEU A 4 -1.55 -9.33 -5.29
C LEU A 4 -1.29 -10.80 -5.62
N LEU A 5 -0.73 -11.11 -6.79
CA LEU A 5 -0.45 -12.49 -7.17
C LEU A 5 0.67 -13.07 -6.31
N GLY A 6 1.77 -12.35 -6.12
CA GLY A 6 2.83 -12.78 -5.23
C GLY A 6 2.36 -12.89 -3.78
N ALA A 7 1.45 -12.02 -3.33
CA ALA A 7 0.83 -12.13 -2.00
C ALA A 7 -0.03 -13.40 -1.88
N LEU A 8 -0.81 -13.73 -2.92
CA LEU A 8 -1.64 -14.94 -2.96
C LEU A 8 -0.78 -16.22 -2.94
N VAL A 9 0.28 -16.27 -3.75
CA VAL A 9 1.23 -17.39 -3.80
C VAL A 9 1.84 -17.63 -2.42
N ARG A 10 2.36 -16.59 -1.76
CA ARG A 10 2.92 -16.72 -0.39
C ARG A 10 1.88 -17.21 0.62
N TRP A 11 0.63 -16.74 0.50
CA TRP A 11 -0.42 -17.21 1.39
C TRP A 11 -0.72 -18.69 1.17
N VAL A 12 -1.01 -19.09 -0.06
CA VAL A 12 -1.44 -20.46 -0.37
C VAL A 12 -0.32 -21.47 -0.18
N GLU A 13 0.88 -21.17 -0.67
CA GLU A 13 1.99 -22.14 -0.72
C GLU A 13 2.87 -22.11 0.53
N GLN A 14 2.91 -20.99 1.26
CA GLN A 14 3.81 -20.80 2.40
C GLN A 14 3.07 -20.52 3.72
N GLY A 15 1.73 -20.50 3.70
CA GLY A 15 0.92 -20.20 4.88
C GLY A 15 1.05 -18.76 5.38
N GLN A 16 1.60 -17.85 4.57
CA GLN A 16 1.88 -16.47 4.97
C GLN A 16 0.72 -15.54 4.57
N ALA A 17 -0.33 -15.50 5.40
CA ALA A 17 -1.41 -14.55 5.21
C ALA A 17 -0.89 -13.10 5.37
N PRO A 18 -1.20 -12.18 4.45
CA PRO A 18 -0.69 -10.82 4.53
C PRO A 18 -1.41 -10.02 5.62
N ALA A 19 -0.64 -9.46 6.56
CA ALA A 19 -1.13 -8.46 7.51
C ALA A 19 -1.43 -7.10 6.83
N GLY A 20 -0.94 -6.91 5.61
CA GLY A 20 -1.17 -5.79 4.72
C GLY A 20 -0.34 -5.95 3.44
N VAL A 21 -0.71 -5.26 2.37
CA VAL A 21 0.03 -5.30 1.10
C VAL A 21 0.43 -3.89 0.68
N VAL A 22 1.70 -3.68 0.35
CA VAL A 22 2.17 -2.37 -0.11
C VAL A 22 1.62 -2.08 -1.50
N ALA A 23 0.95 -0.94 -1.63
CA ALA A 23 0.55 -0.36 -2.91
C ALA A 23 1.32 0.93 -3.18
N ALA A 24 1.72 1.15 -4.43
CA ALA A 24 2.37 2.37 -4.89
C ALA A 24 1.46 3.18 -5.83
N ALA A 25 1.50 4.51 -5.74
CA ALA A 25 0.91 5.37 -6.77
C ALA A 25 1.63 5.12 -8.12
N ARG A 26 0.90 5.20 -9.23
CA ARG A 26 1.48 5.02 -10.57
C ARG A 26 1.90 6.38 -11.14
N GLY A 27 3.01 6.93 -10.63
CA GLY A 27 3.57 8.21 -11.10
C GLY A 27 4.15 8.13 -12.52
N PRO A 28 4.76 9.22 -13.02
CA PRO A 28 5.28 9.31 -14.40
C PRO A 28 6.29 8.21 -14.78
N ALA A 29 7.07 7.72 -13.81
CA ALA A 29 8.06 6.65 -14.02
C ALA A 29 7.46 5.22 -14.01
N SER A 30 6.14 5.07 -13.86
CA SER A 30 5.45 3.78 -13.93
C SER A 30 5.37 3.27 -15.37
N ASN A 31 5.39 1.94 -15.57
CA ASN A 31 5.13 1.32 -16.88
C ASN A 31 3.71 1.58 -17.40
N ALA A 32 2.78 1.93 -16.50
CA ALA A 32 1.43 2.37 -16.82
C ALA A 32 1.06 3.55 -15.91
N PRO A 33 1.47 4.78 -16.25
CA PRO A 33 1.19 5.96 -15.44
C PRO A 33 -0.32 6.19 -15.26
N ASN A 34 -0.71 6.69 -14.08
CA ASN A 34 -2.08 7.17 -13.87
C ASN A 34 -2.12 8.70 -14.05
N PRO A 35 -2.76 9.22 -15.11
CA PRO A 35 -2.84 10.67 -15.34
C PRO A 35 -3.74 11.40 -14.34
N GLU A 36 -4.57 10.69 -13.56
CA GLU A 36 -5.47 11.26 -12.56
C GLU A 36 -4.82 11.49 -11.18
N LEU A 37 -3.51 11.24 -11.05
CA LEU A 37 -2.82 11.52 -9.79
C LEU A 37 -2.74 13.04 -9.53
N PRO A 38 -2.99 13.48 -8.29
CA PRO A 38 -2.79 14.88 -7.93
C PRO A 38 -1.35 15.32 -8.19
N ALA A 39 -1.16 16.50 -8.79
CA ALA A 39 0.15 17.01 -9.18
C ALA A 39 1.15 17.15 -8.01
N GLY A 40 0.66 17.35 -6.79
CA GLY A 40 1.48 17.47 -5.58
C GLY A 40 1.85 16.15 -4.91
N TRP A 41 1.42 14.99 -5.43
CA TRP A 41 1.80 13.70 -4.85
C TRP A 41 3.24 13.35 -5.17
N SER A 42 3.92 12.74 -4.19
CA SER A 42 5.22 12.13 -4.46
C SER A 42 5.09 11.05 -5.54
N PRO A 43 6.00 11.02 -6.54
CA PRO A 43 6.00 9.99 -7.57
C PRO A 43 6.28 8.59 -7.00
N THR A 44 6.83 8.50 -5.79
CA THR A 44 7.15 7.23 -5.09
C THR A 44 6.21 6.95 -3.92
N ARG A 45 5.06 7.64 -3.85
CA ARG A 45 4.09 7.48 -2.76
C ARG A 45 3.62 6.03 -2.63
N THR A 46 3.67 5.49 -1.41
CA THR A 46 3.19 4.14 -1.08
C THR A 46 2.26 4.13 0.14
N ARG A 47 1.33 3.18 0.19
CA ARG A 47 0.40 2.94 1.31
C ARG A 47 0.23 1.45 1.55
N LEU A 48 -0.15 1.08 2.78
CA LEU A 48 -0.62 -0.28 3.07
C LEU A 48 -2.08 -0.42 2.63
N LEU A 49 -2.39 -1.44 1.84
CA LEU A 49 -3.73 -1.99 1.72
C LEU A 49 -3.96 -2.90 2.92
N CYS A 50 -4.94 -2.55 3.74
CA CYS A 50 -5.22 -3.25 4.99
C CYS A 50 -6.36 -4.26 4.83
N PRO A 51 -6.29 -5.42 5.51
CA PRO A 51 -7.40 -6.35 5.57
C PRO A 51 -8.61 -5.69 6.24
N TYR A 52 -9.79 -5.80 5.63
CA TYR A 52 -11.02 -5.27 6.20
C TYR A 52 -11.29 -5.87 7.60
N PRO A 53 -11.74 -5.08 8.59
CA PRO A 53 -12.17 -3.66 8.52
C PRO A 53 -11.04 -2.65 8.81
N GLN A 54 -9.78 -3.07 8.86
CA GLN A 54 -8.69 -2.18 9.25
C GLN A 54 -8.42 -1.10 8.19
N VAL A 55 -7.87 0.02 8.64
CA VAL A 55 -7.43 1.13 7.80
C VAL A 55 -5.96 1.44 8.05
N ALA A 56 -5.26 1.91 7.01
CA ALA A 56 -3.87 2.34 7.13
C ALA A 56 -3.81 3.67 7.89
N ARG A 57 -3.16 3.68 9.04
CA ARG A 57 -2.94 4.87 9.85
C ARG A 57 -1.47 5.23 9.92
N TYR A 58 -1.18 6.51 9.72
CA TYR A 58 0.16 7.03 9.91
C TYR A 58 0.59 6.82 11.37
N ARG A 59 1.81 6.33 11.55
CA ARG A 59 2.43 6.11 12.86
C ARG A 59 3.55 7.11 13.08
N SER A 60 4.54 7.13 12.19
CA SER A 60 5.74 7.96 12.29
C SER A 60 6.59 7.77 11.04
N GLY A 61 7.43 8.74 10.69
CA GLY A 61 8.39 8.62 9.59
C GLY A 61 8.01 9.49 8.40
N ASP A 62 8.38 9.05 7.20
CA ASP A 62 8.08 9.75 5.95
C ASP A 62 6.61 9.48 5.54
N PRO A 63 5.72 10.50 5.52
CA PRO A 63 4.34 10.31 5.12
C PRO A 63 4.15 9.78 3.69
N GLU A 64 5.17 9.78 2.83
CA GLU A 64 5.10 9.22 1.49
C GLU A 64 5.41 7.71 1.44
N ARG A 65 5.85 7.09 2.54
CA ARG A 65 6.26 5.67 2.58
C ARG A 65 5.29 4.79 3.36
N ALA A 66 5.04 3.58 2.87
CA ALA A 66 4.13 2.61 3.49
C ALA A 66 4.62 2.10 4.86
N ASP A 67 5.94 2.07 5.10
CA ASP A 67 6.55 1.71 6.39
C ASP A 67 6.18 2.67 7.53
N SER A 68 5.73 3.88 7.18
CA SER A 68 5.29 4.90 8.12
C SER A 68 3.82 4.73 8.53
N PHE A 69 3.15 3.68 8.04
CA PHE A 69 1.75 3.35 8.31
C PHE A 69 1.62 1.98 8.96
N VAL A 70 0.53 1.80 9.70
CA VAL A 70 0.11 0.49 10.22
C VAL A 70 -1.37 0.27 9.98
N CYS A 71 -1.74 -0.99 9.74
CA CYS A 71 -3.13 -1.38 9.70
C CYS A 71 -3.68 -1.44 11.14
N SER A 72 -4.74 -0.69 11.40
CA SER A 72 -5.42 -0.66 12.70
C SER A 72 -6.92 -0.57 12.50
N ALA A 73 -7.70 -0.90 13.53
CA ALA A 73 -9.15 -0.73 13.51
C ALA A 73 -9.56 0.68 13.07
N PRO A 74 -10.73 0.87 12.43
CA PRO A 74 -11.29 2.18 12.13
C PRO A 74 -11.32 3.10 13.35
N GLY A 75 -11.34 4.42 13.11
CA GLY A 75 -11.44 5.39 14.20
C GLY A 75 -12.87 5.42 14.71
N PRO A 76 -13.10 5.91 15.94
CA PRO A 76 -14.31 6.68 16.15
C PRO A 76 -14.39 7.82 15.12
#